data_AF-A0A479ZVN4-F1
#
_entry.id   AF-A0A479ZVN4-F1
#
_cell.length_a   1.000
_cell.length_b   1.000
_cell.length_c   1.000
_cell.angle_alpha   90.00
_cell.angle_beta   90.00
_cell.angle_gamma   90.00
#
_symmetry.space_group_name_H-M   'P 1'
#
loop_
_entity.id
_entity.type
_entity.pdbx_description
1 polymer ?
#
loop_
_entity_poly.entity_id
_entity_poly.type
_entity_poly.pdbx_seq_one_letter_code
_entity_poly.pdbx_strand_id
1 'polypeptide(L)'
;MEILASWRKNIEVKNDISNDERDLIMSLSPAYLKQREEWRKEGLEEGLQTGLQTGLQTGRQEGLQEGLRLIVESLLTARFGNLDQELSAVVTPIIELSLAERTDLLLNLSQLSREQLLARVNLG
;
A
#
# COMPACT_ATOMS: atom_id res chain seq x y z
N MET A 1 13.60 24.81 6.50
CA MET A 1 14.06 25.21 5.15
C MET A 1 13.76 26.70 4.89
N GLU A 2 14.19 27.60 5.76
CA GLU A 2 13.89 29.05 5.61
C GLU A 2 15.14 29.94 5.59
N ILE A 3 16.33 29.37 5.78
CA ILE A 3 17.55 30.16 6.00
C ILE A 3 17.94 30.90 4.71
N LEU A 4 18.16 30.24 3.58
CA LEU A 4 18.63 30.98 2.40
C LEU A 4 17.60 31.94 1.78
N ALA A 5 16.30 31.62 1.89
CA ALA A 5 15.24 32.55 1.47
C ALA A 5 15.11 33.76 2.41
N SER A 6 15.21 33.54 3.73
CA SER A 6 15.21 34.64 4.71
C SER A 6 16.49 35.48 4.65
N TRP A 7 17.62 34.86 4.33
CA TRP A 7 18.89 35.55 4.15
C TRP A 7 18.90 36.38 2.86
N ARG A 8 18.38 35.87 1.74
CA ARG A 8 18.21 36.66 0.51
C ARG A 8 17.31 37.88 0.73
N LYS A 9 16.20 37.70 1.45
CA LYS A 9 15.28 38.79 1.83
C LYS A 9 15.94 39.80 2.79
N ASN A 10 16.82 39.34 3.69
CA ASN A 10 17.59 40.21 4.59
C ASN A 10 18.72 40.98 3.88
N ILE A 11 19.33 40.40 2.84
CA ILE A 11 20.38 41.01 2.01
C ILE A 11 19.80 42.16 1.17
N GLU A 12 18.59 42.01 0.60
CA GLU A 12 17.91 43.11 -0.11
C GLU A 12 17.56 44.31 0.79
N VAL A 13 17.51 44.10 2.11
CA VAL A 13 17.13 45.12 3.11
C VAL A 13 18.36 45.83 3.72
N LYS A 14 19.56 45.23 3.66
CA LYS A 14 20.79 45.82 4.21
C LYS A 14 21.69 46.38 3.10
N ASN A 15 21.82 47.71 3.05
CA ASN A 15 22.66 48.43 2.08
C ASN A 15 24.18 48.32 2.32
N ASP A 16 24.65 47.52 3.28
CA ASP A 16 26.06 47.52 3.74
C ASP A 16 26.58 46.09 3.88
N ILE A 17 26.69 45.39 2.75
CA ILE A 17 27.22 44.03 2.64
C ILE A 17 28.61 44.15 2.00
N SER A 18 29.61 43.53 2.61
CA SER A 18 30.99 43.56 2.09
C SER A 18 31.08 42.82 0.74
N ASN A 19 32.09 43.16 -0.07
CA ASN A 19 32.30 42.49 -1.37
C ASN A 19 32.55 40.99 -1.20
N ASP A 20 33.26 40.58 -0.13
CA ASP A 20 33.53 39.18 0.17
C ASP A 20 32.24 38.40 0.50
N GLU A 21 31.31 39.02 1.23
CA GLU A 21 29.99 38.43 1.50
C GLU A 21 29.15 38.32 0.22
N ARG A 22 29.21 39.33 -0.67
CA ARG A 22 28.53 39.30 -1.98
C ARG A 22 29.06 38.17 -2.86
N ASP A 23 30.37 37.96 -2.91
CA ASP A 23 31.01 36.89 -3.68
C ASP A 23 30.69 35.50 -3.11
N LEU A 24 30.64 35.38 -1.77
CA LEU A 24 30.20 34.16 -1.10
C LEU A 24 28.72 33.84 -1.38
N ILE A 25 27.85 34.85 -1.41
CA ILE A 25 26.43 34.69 -1.77
C ILE A 25 26.28 34.27 -3.24
N MET A 26 27.03 34.89 -4.16
CA MET A 26 27.00 34.58 -5.59
C MET A 26 27.54 33.18 -5.90
N SER A 27 28.53 32.70 -5.15
CA SER A 27 29.08 31.34 -5.32
C SER A 27 28.20 30.26 -4.68
N LEU A 28 27.61 30.51 -3.51
CA LEU A 28 26.75 29.55 -2.83
C LEU A 28 25.35 29.44 -3.42
N SER A 29 24.79 30.52 -3.99
CA SER A 29 23.40 30.52 -4.49
C SER A 29 23.17 29.50 -5.62
N PRO A 30 23.98 29.41 -6.68
CA PRO A 30 23.78 28.43 -7.75
C PRO A 30 24.01 26.99 -7.29
N ALA A 31 25.08 26.75 -6.51
CA ALA A 31 25.40 25.42 -6.00
C ALA A 31 24.31 24.90 -5.04
N TYR A 32 23.83 25.75 -4.14
CA TYR A 32 22.72 25.41 -3.25
C TYR A 32 21.41 25.16 -4.00
N LEU A 33 21.06 26.02 -4.96
CA LEU A 33 19.84 25.83 -5.76
C LEU A 33 19.89 24.52 -6.54
N LYS A 34 21.05 24.20 -7.12
CA LYS A 34 21.30 22.93 -7.81
C LYS A 34 21.14 21.74 -6.85
N GLN A 35 21.80 21.77 -5.69
CA GLN A 35 21.69 20.72 -4.68
C GLN A 35 20.25 20.50 -4.21
N ARG A 36 19.49 21.59 -4.03
CA ARG A 36 18.08 21.52 -3.63
C ARG A 36 17.22 20.90 -4.73
N GLU A 37 17.48 21.22 -5.99
CA GLU A 37 16.81 20.59 -7.12
C GLU A 37 17.15 19.10 -7.23
N GLU A 38 18.41 18.73 -6.98
CA GLU A 38 18.87 17.33 -6.92
C GLU A 38 18.14 16.57 -5.81
N TRP A 39 18.13 17.06 -4.58
CA TRP A 39 17.37 16.43 -3.49
C TRP A 39 15.87 16.35 -3.76
N ARG A 40 15.29 17.36 -4.41
CA ARG A 40 13.87 17.32 -4.81
C ARG A 40 13.61 16.22 -5.84
N LYS A 41 14.52 16.04 -6.79
CA LYS A 41 14.44 14.97 -7.79
C LYS A 41 14.61 13.61 -7.14
N GLU A 42 15.64 13.44 -6.32
CA GLU A 42 15.91 12.22 -5.56
C GLU A 42 14.71 11.82 -4.70
N GLY A 43 14.15 12.75 -3.92
CA GLY A 43 12.99 12.47 -3.08
C GLY A 43 11.72 12.15 -3.89
N LEU A 44 11.56 12.73 -5.08
CA LEU A 44 10.45 12.39 -5.98
C LEU A 44 10.63 11.00 -6.59
N GLU A 45 11.86 10.66 -7.01
CA GLU A 45 12.20 9.36 -7.56
C GLU A 45 12.03 8.25 -6.51
N GLU A 46 12.56 8.45 -5.31
CA GLU A 46 12.42 7.51 -4.19
C GLU A 46 10.95 7.35 -3.78
N GLY A 47 10.21 8.46 -3.70
CA GLY A 47 8.78 8.45 -3.38
C GLY A 47 7.95 7.71 -4.43
N LEU A 48 8.24 7.94 -5.72
CA LEU A 48 7.56 7.25 -6.82
C LEU A 48 7.88 5.75 -6.82
N GLN A 49 9.16 5.39 -6.64
CA GLN A 49 9.60 4.00 -6.61
C GLN A 49 8.95 3.25 -5.44
N THR A 50 8.99 3.82 -4.24
CA THR A 50 8.39 3.23 -3.04
C THR A 50 6.87 3.13 -3.16
N GLY A 51 6.23 4.20 -3.64
CA GLY A 51 4.79 4.23 -3.85
C GLY A 51 4.31 3.19 -4.86
N LEU A 52 5.02 3.07 -5.99
CA LEU A 52 4.70 2.07 -7.02
C LEU A 52 4.89 0.65 -6.49
N GLN A 53 6.00 0.37 -5.81
CA GLN A 53 6.29 -0.96 -5.26
C GLN A 53 5.23 -1.38 -4.24
N THR A 54 4.91 -0.48 -3.30
CA THR A 54 3.90 -0.73 -2.26
C THR A 54 2.52 -0.90 -2.87
N GLY A 55 2.13 0.00 -3.77
CA GLY A 55 0.83 -0.05 -4.44
C GLY A 55 0.63 -1.32 -5.27
N LEU A 56 1.64 -1.76 -6.01
CA LEU A 56 1.59 -3.03 -6.75
C LEU A 56 1.49 -4.24 -5.83
N GLN A 57 2.24 -4.25 -4.72
CA GLN A 57 2.21 -5.36 -3.77
C GLN A 57 0.84 -5.47 -3.08
N THR A 58 0.33 -4.37 -2.54
CA THR A 58 -0.98 -4.32 -1.89
C THR A 58 -2.10 -4.66 -2.87
N GLY A 59 -2.12 -4.02 -4.05
CA GLY A 59 -3.15 -4.29 -5.06
C GLY A 59 -3.14 -5.73 -5.56
N ARG A 60 -1.97 -6.35 -5.69
CA ARG A 60 -1.88 -7.78 -6.03
C ARG A 60 -2.43 -8.67 -4.91
N GLN A 61 -2.12 -8.37 -3.65
CA GLN A 61 -2.61 -9.15 -2.52
C GLN A 61 -4.13 -9.05 -2.36
N GLU A 62 -4.66 -7.83 -2.43
CA GLU A 62 -6.11 -7.57 -2.39
C GLU A 62 -6.83 -8.26 -3.56
N GLY A 63 -6.31 -8.14 -4.78
CA GLY A 63 -6.90 -8.79 -5.95
C GLY A 63 -6.92 -10.32 -5.86
N LEU A 64 -5.88 -10.92 -5.26
CA LEU A 64 -5.85 -12.37 -5.03
C LEU A 64 -6.84 -12.81 -3.95
N GLN A 65 -6.97 -12.06 -2.86
CA GLN A 65 -7.93 -12.35 -1.79
C GLN A 65 -9.37 -12.19 -2.29
N GLU A 66 -9.67 -11.13 -3.03
CA GLU A 66 -11.00 -10.89 -3.58
C GLU A 66 -11.37 -11.95 -4.62
N GLY A 67 -10.44 -12.31 -5.51
CA GLY A 67 -10.67 -13.40 -6.46
C GLY A 67 -10.95 -14.75 -5.78
N LEU A 68 -10.23 -15.05 -4.71
CA LEU A 68 -10.48 -16.26 -3.91
C LEU A 68 -11.83 -16.20 -3.19
N ARG A 69 -12.20 -15.05 -2.63
CA ARG A 69 -13.51 -14.83 -2.00
C ARG A 69 -14.64 -15.14 -2.98
N LEU A 70 -14.58 -14.58 -4.18
CA LEU A 70 -15.58 -14.80 -5.22
C LEU A 70 -15.72 -16.29 -5.59
N ILE A 71 -14.60 -17.01 -5.68
CA ILE A 71 -14.61 -18.46 -5.96
C ILE A 71 -15.29 -19.22 -4.81
N VAL A 72 -14.93 -18.94 -3.56
CA VAL A 72 -15.52 -19.59 -2.38
C VAL A 72 -17.02 -19.33 -2.32
N GLU A 73 -17.45 -18.07 -2.44
CA GLU A 73 -18.86 -17.69 -2.45
C GLU A 73 -19.64 -18.37 -3.58
N SER A 74 -19.06 -18.42 -4.78
CA SER A 74 -19.68 -19.09 -5.93
C SER A 74 -19.84 -20.59 -5.69
N LEU A 75 -18.85 -21.25 -5.10
CA LEU A 75 -18.91 -22.69 -4.80
C LEU A 75 -19.93 -23.00 -3.71
N LEU A 76 -19.96 -22.20 -2.64
CA LEU A 76 -20.95 -22.34 -1.57
C LEU A 76 -22.37 -22.10 -2.11
N THR A 77 -22.55 -21.09 -2.96
CA THR A 77 -23.84 -20.81 -3.61
C THR A 77 -24.27 -21.96 -4.52
N ALA A 78 -23.35 -22.48 -5.35
CA ALA A 78 -23.62 -23.61 -6.22
C ALA A 78 -23.99 -24.88 -5.43
N ARG A 79 -23.41 -25.06 -4.23
CA ARG A 79 -23.62 -26.23 -3.39
C ARG A 79 -24.91 -26.14 -2.56
N PHE A 80 -25.12 -25.02 -1.88
CA PHE A 80 -26.16 -24.89 -0.84
C PHE A 80 -27.33 -24.00 -1.28
N GLY A 81 -27.28 -23.43 -2.48
CA GLY A 81 -28.27 -22.48 -2.97
C GLY A 81 -27.97 -21.07 -2.46
N ASN A 82 -28.88 -20.46 -1.72
CA ASN A 82 -28.66 -19.10 -1.25
C ASN A 82 -27.58 -19.03 -0.16
N LEU A 83 -26.68 -18.06 -0.29
CA LEU A 83 -25.68 -17.73 0.71
C LEU A 83 -26.30 -16.79 1.75
N ASP A 84 -26.92 -17.37 2.78
CA ASP A 84 -27.44 -16.60 3.91
C ASP A 84 -26.33 -16.14 4.85
N GLN A 85 -26.71 -15.47 5.94
CA GLN A 85 -25.77 -14.85 6.87
C GLN A 85 -24.79 -15.86 7.50
N GLU A 86 -25.23 -17.08 7.81
CA GLU A 86 -24.37 -18.12 8.39
C GLU A 86 -23.36 -18.63 7.36
N LEU A 87 -23.80 -18.91 6.14
CA LEU A 87 -22.91 -19.36 5.06
C LEU A 87 -21.98 -18.25 4.57
N SER A 88 -22.42 -16.99 4.62
CA SER A 88 -21.55 -15.86 4.32
C SER A 88 -20.46 -15.69 5.38
N ALA A 89 -20.75 -16.03 6.64
CA ALA A 89 -19.78 -15.89 7.74
C ALA A 89 -18.62 -16.89 7.62
N VAL A 90 -18.83 -18.07 7.00
CA VAL A 90 -17.75 -19.06 6.82
C VAL A 90 -16.77 -18.74 5.70
N VAL A 91 -17.09 -17.78 4.82
CA VAL A 91 -16.23 -17.41 3.67
C VAL A 91 -14.85 -16.94 4.14
N THR A 92 -14.81 -16.01 5.10
CA THR A 92 -13.54 -15.47 5.62
C THR A 92 -12.68 -16.57 6.28
N PRO A 93 -13.20 -17.39 7.21
CA PRO A 93 -12.44 -18.51 7.75
C PRO A 93 -11.89 -19.47 6.67
N ILE A 94 -12.68 -19.83 5.64
CA ILE A 94 -12.22 -20.70 4.56
C ILE A 94 -11.06 -20.07 3.77
N ILE A 95 -11.11 -18.75 3.54
CA ILE A 95 -10.03 -18.00 2.88
C ILE A 95 -8.75 -17.98 3.75
N GLU A 96 -8.90 -17.94 5.07
CA GLU A 96 -7.81 -17.88 6.05
C GLU A 96 -7.15 -19.25 6.31
N LEU A 97 -7.83 -20.36 6.02
CA LEU A 97 -7.24 -21.71 6.06
C LEU A 97 -5.96 -21.79 5.24
N SER A 98 -5.06 -22.71 5.61
CA SER A 98 -3.90 -23.02 4.77
C SER A 98 -4.34 -23.50 3.39
N LEU A 99 -3.48 -23.33 2.37
CA LEU A 99 -3.79 -23.76 1.00
C LEU A 99 -4.20 -25.25 0.95
N ALA A 100 -3.55 -26.10 1.74
CA ALA A 100 -3.85 -27.53 1.79
C ALA A 100 -5.24 -27.81 2.39
N GLU A 101 -5.53 -27.25 3.56
CA GLU A 101 -6.84 -27.43 4.23
C GLU A 101 -7.99 -26.87 3.40
N ARG A 102 -7.78 -25.69 2.79
CA ARG A 102 -8.77 -25.08 1.91
C ARG A 102 -9.02 -25.94 0.68
N THR A 103 -7.97 -26.46 0.05
CA THR A 103 -8.10 -27.31 -1.15
C THR A 103 -8.85 -28.59 -0.80
N ASP A 104 -8.49 -29.25 0.30
CA ASP A 104 -9.19 -30.45 0.76
C ASP A 104 -10.68 -30.17 1.05
N LEU A 105 -10.98 -29.09 1.78
CA LEU A 105 -12.36 -28.69 2.07
C LEU A 105 -13.16 -28.41 0.80
N LEU A 106 -12.60 -27.65 -0.15
CA LEU A 106 -13.29 -27.26 -1.38
C LEU A 106 -13.52 -28.44 -2.33
N LEU A 107 -12.58 -29.38 -2.44
CA LEU A 107 -12.76 -30.60 -3.23
C LEU A 107 -13.81 -31.53 -2.62
N ASN A 108 -13.83 -31.63 -1.30
CA ASN A 108 -14.81 -32.45 -0.57
C ASN A 108 -16.14 -31.73 -0.31
N LEU A 109 -16.30 -30.48 -0.75
CA LEU A 109 -17.50 -29.66 -0.53
C LEU A 109 -18.77 -30.35 -1.06
N SER A 110 -18.65 -31.11 -2.15
CA SER A 110 -19.73 -31.92 -2.74
C SER A 110 -20.23 -33.07 -1.86
N GLN A 111 -19.52 -33.40 -0.79
CA GLN A 111 -19.89 -34.45 0.17
C GLN A 111 -20.34 -33.87 1.53
N LEU A 112 -20.09 -32.59 1.79
CA LEU A 112 -20.41 -31.93 3.05
C LEU A 112 -21.88 -31.47 3.09
N SER A 113 -22.55 -31.73 4.21
CA SER A 113 -23.78 -31.00 4.57
C SER A 113 -23.45 -29.60 5.06
N ARG A 114 -24.46 -28.73 5.09
CA ARG A 114 -24.32 -27.36 5.62
C ARG A 114 -23.84 -27.38 7.07
N GLU A 115 -24.42 -28.23 7.90
CA GLU A 115 -24.12 -28.36 9.32
C GLU A 115 -22.69 -28.88 9.52
N GLN A 116 -22.25 -29.82 8.70
CA GLN A 116 -20.88 -30.34 8.73
C GLN A 116 -19.84 -29.29 8.32
N LEU A 117 -20.16 -28.44 7.35
CA LEU A 117 -19.32 -27.32 6.96
C LEU A 117 -19.20 -26.31 8.11
N LEU A 118 -20.33 -25.88 8.67
CA LEU A 118 -20.35 -24.94 9.79
C LEU A 118 -19.58 -25.48 11.00
N ALA A 119 -19.76 -26.76 11.33
CA ALA A 119 -19.03 -27.41 12.42
C ALA A 119 -17.52 -27.43 12.17
N ARG A 120 -17.07 -27.74 10.94
CA ARG A 120 -15.64 -27.75 10.60
C ARG A 120 -15.00 -26.37 10.69
N VAL A 121 -15.72 -25.34 10.28
CA VAL A 121 -15.21 -23.97 10.23
C VAL A 121 -15.23 -23.30 11.61
N ASN A 122 -16.18 -23.64 12.47
CA ASN A 122 -16.30 -23.10 13.84
C ASN A 122 -15.40 -23.80 14.88
N LEU A 123 -14.70 -24.88 14.50
CA LEU A 123 -13.80 -25.64 15.37
C LEU A 123 -12.31 -25.28 15.19
N GLY A 124 -12.00 -24.33 14.31
CA GLY A 124 -10.64 -23.84 14.02
C GLY A 124 -10.36 -22.48 14.63
#